data_AF-A0AAV9PVN6-F1
#
_entry.id   AF-A0AAV9PVN6-F1
#
_cell.length_a   1.000
_cell.length_b   1.000
_cell.length_c   1.000
_cell.angle_alpha   90.00
_cell.angle_beta   90.00
_cell.angle_gamma   90.00
#
_symmetry.space_group_name_H-M   'P 1'
#
loop_
_entity.id
_entity.type
_entity.pdbx_description
1 polymer ?
#
loop_
_entity_poly.entity_id
_entity_poly.type
_entity_poly.pdbx_seq_one_letter_code
_entity_poly.pdbx_strand_id
1 'polypeptide(L)'
;MYTNAQDTWQQLQGPVLELLQLYRGGANTIGKQHFTLLYSWAREAAFTYRNIKSGWCKTGLYPFNPIMVLRDIHKPPIEVNRDHIIIPQLSKAPRDLNQFRKLANAAEKAFADRALLLDEIRLLFEQNNENTARSSVKSTVVGTAKVMSYDDMVKAQQKRDAKEASTSK
;
A
#
# COMPACT_ATOMS: atom_id res chain seq x y z
N MET A 1 31.21 -2.43 -9.98
CA MET A 1 30.93 -1.42 -11.02
C MET A 1 29.57 -0.81 -10.69
N TYR A 2 29.55 0.28 -9.91
CA TYR A 2 28.31 1.01 -9.64
C TYR A 2 28.16 2.06 -10.73
N THR A 3 27.19 1.89 -11.62
CA THR A 3 26.83 2.91 -12.59
C THR A 3 26.28 4.12 -11.84
N ASN A 4 26.81 5.29 -12.15
CA ASN A 4 26.43 6.55 -11.52
C ASN A 4 24.94 6.80 -11.80
N ALA A 5 24.15 7.14 -10.78
CA ALA A 5 22.74 7.45 -10.94
C ALA A 5 22.52 8.61 -11.93
N GLN A 6 23.53 9.45 -12.20
CA GLN A 6 23.47 10.47 -13.25
C GLN A 6 23.52 9.92 -14.68
N ASP A 7 24.19 8.79 -14.90
CA ASP A 7 24.32 8.18 -16.23
C ASP A 7 23.01 7.55 -16.68
N THR A 8 22.20 7.03 -15.73
CA THR A 8 20.87 6.50 -16.02
C THR A 8 19.86 7.60 -16.39
N TRP A 9 20.02 8.83 -15.88
CA TRP A 9 19.14 9.96 -16.21
C TRP A 9 19.31 10.43 -17.65
N GLN A 10 20.56 10.53 -18.14
CA GLN A 10 20.81 10.90 -19.53
C GLN A 10 20.28 9.84 -20.51
N GLN A 11 20.31 8.57 -20.13
CA GLN A 11 19.85 7.46 -20.97
C GLN A 11 18.32 7.35 -21.03
N LEU A 12 17.59 7.85 -20.01
CA LEU A 12 16.12 7.82 -19.94
C LEU A 12 15.45 9.12 -20.42
N GLN A 13 16.22 10.18 -20.70
CA GLN A 13 15.67 11.50 -21.02
C GLN A 13 14.96 11.56 -22.38
N GLY A 14 15.45 10.80 -23.37
CA GLY A 14 14.81 10.63 -24.69
C GLY A 14 13.42 9.99 -24.62
N PRO A 15 13.27 8.76 -24.08
CA PRO A 15 11.99 8.07 -24.03
C PRO A 15 10.95 8.77 -23.14
N VAL A 16 11.37 9.47 -22.07
CA VAL A 16 10.43 10.23 -21.20
C VAL A 16 9.86 11.45 -21.92
N LEU A 17 10.63 12.12 -22.78
CA LEU A 17 10.17 13.27 -23.57
C LEU A 17 9.21 12.87 -24.69
N GLU A 18 9.48 11.77 -25.41
CA GLU A 18 8.54 11.22 -26.40
C GLU A 18 7.21 10.81 -25.77
N LEU A 19 7.26 10.18 -24.59
CA LEU A 19 6.05 9.82 -23.85
C LEU A 19 5.25 11.06 -23.41
N LEU A 20 5.90 12.10 -22.88
CA LEU A 20 5.20 13.34 -22.49
C LEU A 20 4.54 14.05 -23.68
N GLN A 21 5.12 13.97 -24.88
CA GLN A 21 4.52 14.51 -26.10
C GLN A 21 3.32 13.68 -26.57
N LEU A 22 3.40 12.34 -26.49
CA LEU A 22 2.29 11.44 -26.80
C LEU A 22 1.07 11.70 -25.88
N TYR A 23 1.30 12.00 -24.61
CA TYR A 23 0.23 12.19 -23.61
C TYR A 23 -0.35 13.61 -23.52
N ARG A 24 0.31 14.64 -24.08
CA ARG A 24 -0.35 15.95 -24.30
C ARG A 24 -1.51 15.86 -25.33
N GLY A 25 -1.58 14.78 -26.11
CA GLY A 25 -2.61 14.53 -27.12
C GLY A 25 -3.86 13.79 -26.64
N GLY A 26 -3.99 13.44 -25.35
CA GLY A 26 -5.24 12.86 -24.80
C GLY A 26 -5.42 11.35 -24.99
N ALA A 27 -4.35 10.55 -24.86
CA ALA A 27 -4.48 9.10 -24.80
C ALA A 27 -5.03 8.64 -23.43
N ASN A 28 -6.26 8.15 -23.41
CA ASN A 28 -7.07 7.93 -22.19
C ASN A 28 -6.77 6.64 -21.39
N THR A 29 -5.76 5.85 -21.76
CA THR A 29 -5.44 4.60 -21.06
C THR A 29 -3.95 4.48 -20.75
N ILE A 30 -3.59 4.86 -19.52
CA ILE A 30 -2.21 4.72 -19.01
C ILE A 30 -2.06 3.30 -18.44
N GLY A 31 -1.19 2.50 -19.04
CA GLY A 31 -0.78 1.21 -18.48
C GLY A 31 0.00 1.37 -17.17
N LYS A 32 -0.06 0.37 -16.27
CA LYS A 32 0.58 0.43 -14.93
C LYS A 32 2.08 0.76 -14.99
N GLN A 33 2.80 0.24 -15.99
CA GLN A 33 4.23 0.51 -16.18
C GLN A 33 4.50 2.00 -16.48
N HIS A 34 3.64 2.63 -17.28
CA HIS A 34 3.75 4.05 -17.62
C HIS A 34 3.37 4.95 -16.45
N PHE A 35 2.35 4.57 -15.67
CA PHE A 35 2.01 5.28 -14.45
C PHE A 35 3.19 5.30 -13.46
N THR A 36 3.85 4.16 -13.25
CA THR A 36 4.98 4.08 -12.32
C THR A 36 6.13 5.01 -12.72
N LEU A 37 6.49 5.07 -14.01
CA LEU A 37 7.54 5.96 -14.51
C LEU A 37 7.16 7.44 -14.41
N LEU A 38 5.92 7.78 -14.77
CA LEU A 38 5.43 9.15 -14.67
C LEU A 38 5.34 9.61 -13.21
N TYR A 39 4.85 8.74 -12.33
CA TYR A 39 4.78 8.99 -10.90
C TYR A 39 6.16 9.15 -10.28
N SER A 40 7.15 8.30 -10.62
CA SER A 40 8.50 8.44 -10.07
C SER A 40 9.13 9.79 -10.46
N TRP A 41 8.96 10.19 -11.72
CA TRP A 41 9.43 11.48 -12.19
C TRP A 41 8.71 12.65 -11.51
N ALA A 42 7.38 12.62 -11.49
CA ALA A 42 6.57 13.65 -10.85
C ALA A 42 6.86 13.75 -9.34
N ARG A 43 7.10 12.61 -8.68
CA ARG A 43 7.48 12.54 -7.27
C ARG A 43 8.81 13.25 -7.03
N GLU A 44 9.82 12.95 -7.83
CA GLU A 44 11.14 13.60 -7.67
C GLU A 44 11.07 15.10 -7.95
N ALA A 45 10.25 15.53 -8.91
CA ALA A 45 10.00 16.94 -9.17
C ALA A 45 9.22 17.65 -8.04
N ALA A 46 8.23 16.97 -7.44
CA ALA A 46 7.35 17.54 -6.42
C ALA A 46 7.99 17.54 -5.02
N PHE A 47 8.60 16.44 -4.58
CA PHE A 47 9.11 16.24 -3.23
C PHE A 47 10.54 16.76 -3.05
N THR A 48 10.81 17.95 -3.54
CA THR A 48 12.08 18.64 -3.26
C THR A 48 12.06 19.29 -1.87
N TYR A 49 13.22 19.44 -1.22
CA TYR A 49 13.32 20.13 0.08
C TYR A 49 12.65 21.51 0.05
N ARG A 50 12.80 22.26 -1.06
CA ARG A 50 12.21 23.59 -1.24
C ARG A 50 10.69 23.54 -1.27
N ASN A 51 10.11 22.63 -2.06
CA ASN A 51 8.66 22.50 -2.21
C ASN A 51 8.00 21.98 -0.92
N ILE A 52 8.65 21.03 -0.24
CA ILE A 52 8.18 20.54 1.05
C ILE A 52 8.22 21.69 2.06
N LYS A 53 9.37 22.35 2.21
CA LYS A 53 9.53 23.48 3.14
C LYS A 53 8.52 24.59 2.88
N SER A 54 8.28 24.97 1.62
CA SER A 54 7.30 26.01 1.29
C SER A 54 5.86 25.61 1.63
N GLY A 55 5.49 24.34 1.43
CA GLY A 55 4.19 23.80 1.84
C GLY A 55 3.95 23.92 3.34
N TRP A 56 4.92 23.54 4.17
CA TRP A 56 4.83 23.68 5.62
C TRP A 56 4.86 25.14 6.10
N CYS A 57 5.72 25.98 5.52
CA CYS A 57 5.76 27.41 5.88
C CYS A 57 4.40 28.08 5.66
N LYS A 58 3.64 27.68 4.64
CA LYS A 58 2.29 28.21 4.36
C LYS A 58 1.29 27.91 5.49
N THR A 59 1.49 26.84 6.24
CA THR A 59 0.65 26.48 7.40
C THR A 59 1.22 26.98 8.72
N GLY A 60 2.29 27.81 8.69
CA GLY A 60 2.98 28.30 9.88
C GLY A 60 3.89 27.26 10.56
N LEU A 61 4.01 26.07 9.98
CA LEU A 61 4.83 24.99 10.51
C LEU A 61 6.21 25.01 9.85
N TYR A 62 7.26 24.84 10.65
CA TYR A 62 8.62 24.75 10.15
C TYR A 62 9.19 23.38 10.49
N PRO A 63 9.39 22.49 9.49
CA PRO A 63 10.06 21.23 9.70
C PRO A 63 11.43 21.50 10.34
N PHE A 64 11.71 20.84 11.47
CA PHE A 64 12.95 20.95 12.25
C PHE A 64 13.17 22.26 13.02
N ASN A 65 12.15 23.11 13.23
CA ASN A 65 12.24 24.24 14.15
C ASN A 65 11.17 24.17 15.25
N PRO A 66 11.43 23.46 16.37
CA PRO A 66 10.46 23.29 17.44
C PRO A 66 10.16 24.60 18.19
N ILE A 67 11.01 25.63 18.07
CA ILE A 67 10.84 26.90 18.78
C ILE A 67 9.56 27.63 18.35
N MET A 68 9.14 27.49 17.09
CA MET A 68 7.90 28.12 16.59
C MET A 68 6.66 27.51 17.27
N VAL A 69 6.63 26.18 17.40
CA VAL A 69 5.55 25.47 18.11
C VAL A 69 5.52 25.86 19.59
N LEU A 70 6.68 26.07 20.20
CA LEU A 70 6.80 26.49 21.60
C LEU A 70 6.41 27.95 21.85
N ARG A 71 6.44 28.82 20.83
CA ARG A 71 5.98 30.22 20.94
C ARG A 71 4.46 30.32 20.99
N ASP A 72 3.76 29.46 20.27
CA ASP A 72 2.29 29.45 20.22
C ASP A 72 1.68 28.76 21.45
N ILE A 73 2.47 27.96 22.17
CA ILE A 73 2.11 27.42 23.47
C ILE A 73 2.18 28.54 24.50
N HIS A 74 1.01 29.08 24.85
CA HIS A 74 0.89 30.09 25.89
C HIS A 74 1.44 29.54 27.21
N LYS A 75 2.53 30.13 27.70
CA LYS A 75 3.09 29.82 29.01
C LYS A 75 2.01 30.12 30.06
N PRO A 76 1.60 29.15 30.91
CA PRO A 76 0.59 29.41 31.92
C PRO A 76 1.09 30.54 32.83
N PRO A 77 0.22 31.44 33.31
CA PRO A 77 0.61 32.56 34.14
C PRO A 77 1.43 32.05 35.33
N ILE A 78 2.68 32.50 35.43
CA ILE A 78 3.49 32.27 36.62
C ILE A 78 2.93 33.24 37.67
N GLU A 79 2.10 32.75 38.58
CA GLU A 79 1.74 33.50 39.78
C GLU A 79 2.98 33.58 40.67
N VAL A 80 3.68 34.71 40.59
CA VAL A 80 4.84 35.01 41.45
C VAL A 80 4.31 35.60 42.76
N ASN A 81 4.00 34.75 43.73
CA ASN A 81 3.76 35.17 45.11
C ASN A 81 5.10 35.18 45.87
N ARG A 82 5.54 36.35 46.33
CA ARG A 82 6.94 36.64 46.69
C ARG A 82 7.41 36.12 48.04
N ASP A 83 6.58 35.47 48.85
CA ASP A 83 6.94 35.39 50.27
C ASP A 83 7.28 34.01 50.83
N HIS A 84 7.01 32.87 50.17
CA HIS A 84 7.26 31.56 50.79
C HIS A 84 8.01 30.60 49.86
N ILE A 85 9.22 30.19 50.28
CA ILE A 85 9.98 29.09 49.65
C ILE A 85 9.20 27.79 49.91
N ILE A 86 8.25 27.49 49.02
CA ILE A 86 7.61 26.19 48.91
C ILE A 86 8.36 25.46 47.79
N ILE A 87 9.11 24.43 48.15
CA ILE A 87 9.59 23.39 47.23
C ILE A 87 8.40 23.04 46.31
N PRO A 88 8.49 23.19 44.97
CA PRO A 88 7.33 22.93 44.12
C PRO A 88 6.98 21.45 44.21
N GLN A 89 5.96 21.17 45.02
CA GLN A 89 5.27 19.89 45.04
C GLN A 89 4.79 19.65 43.61
N LEU A 90 5.30 18.56 43.03
CA LEU A 90 4.86 17.91 41.79
C LEU A 90 3.36 17.57 41.91
N SER A 91 2.49 18.57 41.77
CA SER A 91 1.07 18.45 42.08
C SER A 91 0.22 19.30 41.14
N LYS A 92 0.40 19.09 39.83
CA LYS A 92 -0.59 19.46 38.82
C LYS A 92 -0.91 18.24 37.97
N ALA A 93 -1.76 17.35 38.46
CA ALA A 93 -2.40 16.32 37.65
C ALA A 93 -3.87 16.18 38.08
N PRO A 94 -4.83 16.48 37.18
CA PRO A 94 -5.70 15.41 36.69
C PRO A 94 -6.12 15.52 35.21
N ARG A 95 -5.73 16.59 34.48
CA ARG A 95 -6.14 16.79 33.07
C ARG A 95 -5.16 16.18 32.06
N ASP A 96 -3.87 16.31 32.30
CA ASP A 96 -2.85 15.84 31.36
C ASP A 96 -2.80 14.31 31.27
N LEU A 97 -2.92 13.60 32.40
CA LEU A 97 -2.88 12.13 32.44
C LEU A 97 -4.01 11.48 31.62
N ASN A 98 -5.19 12.11 31.61
CA ASN A 98 -6.33 11.62 30.85
C ASN A 98 -6.17 11.85 29.35
N GLN A 99 -5.53 12.95 28.93
CA GLN A 99 -5.20 13.19 27.53
C GLN A 99 -4.11 12.23 27.05
N PHE A 100 -3.05 12.04 27.85
CA PHE A 100 -2.01 11.04 27.56
C PHE A 100 -2.57 9.63 27.45
N ARG A 101 -3.47 9.23 28.36
CA ARG A 101 -4.15 7.93 28.29
C ARG A 101 -5.01 7.77 27.04
N LYS A 102 -5.79 8.80 26.66
CA LYS A 102 -6.59 8.77 25.42
C LYS A 102 -5.71 8.67 24.19
N LEU A 103 -4.59 9.39 24.18
CA LEU A 103 -3.64 9.40 23.07
C LEU A 103 -2.92 8.04 22.96
N ALA A 104 -2.51 7.46 24.08
CA ALA A 104 -1.94 6.11 24.14
C ALA A 104 -2.94 5.06 23.60
N ASN A 105 -4.18 5.07 24.08
CA ASN A 105 -5.22 4.15 23.61
C ASN A 105 -5.53 4.34 22.11
N ALA A 106 -5.49 5.56 21.60
CA ALA A 106 -5.67 5.84 20.17
C ALA A 106 -4.49 5.34 19.34
N ALA A 107 -3.26 5.50 19.83
CA ALA A 107 -2.06 4.99 19.19
C ALA A 107 -2.05 3.46 19.14
N GLU A 108 -2.40 2.79 20.24
CA GLU A 108 -2.53 1.32 20.29
C GLU A 108 -3.54 0.80 19.27
N LYS A 109 -4.72 1.43 19.18
CA LYS A 109 -5.72 1.09 18.15
C LYS A 109 -5.20 1.32 16.74
N ALA A 110 -4.56 2.45 16.48
CA ALA A 110 -4.01 2.75 15.15
C ALA A 110 -2.91 1.75 14.74
N PHE A 111 -2.09 1.29 15.69
CA PHE A 111 -1.10 0.25 15.42
C PHE A 111 -1.74 -1.11 15.16
N ALA A 112 -2.77 -1.49 15.92
CA ALA A 112 -3.52 -2.73 15.70
C ALA A 112 -4.18 -2.74 14.31
N ASP A 113 -4.88 -1.65 13.95
CA ASP A 113 -5.51 -1.50 12.64
C ASP A 113 -4.47 -1.56 11.52
N ARG A 114 -3.31 -0.92 11.71
CA ARG A 114 -2.22 -0.97 10.73
C ARG A 114 -1.66 -2.38 10.57
N ALA A 115 -1.52 -3.14 11.66
CA ALA A 115 -1.03 -4.51 11.61
C ALA A 115 -2.00 -5.42 10.83
N LEU A 116 -3.31 -5.32 11.10
CA LEU A 116 -4.34 -6.06 10.37
C LEU A 116 -4.37 -5.69 8.88
N LEU A 117 -4.31 -4.39 8.56
CA LEU A 117 -4.29 -3.91 7.19
C LEU A 117 -3.08 -4.46 6.40
N LEU A 118 -1.91 -4.51 7.04
CA LEU A 118 -0.70 -5.04 6.41
C LEU A 118 -0.81 -6.55 6.15
N ASP A 119 -1.44 -7.30 7.05
CA ASP A 119 -1.66 -8.73 6.89
C ASP A 119 -2.66 -9.02 5.76
N GLU A 120 -3.74 -8.24 5.67
CA GLU A 120 -4.70 -8.32 4.57
C GLU A 120 -4.06 -7.99 3.21
N ILE A 121 -3.25 -6.93 3.15
CA ILE A 121 -2.48 -6.58 1.95
C ILE A 121 -1.61 -7.76 1.51
N ARG A 122 -0.96 -8.45 2.46
CA ARG A 122 -0.12 -9.61 2.18
C ARG A 122 -0.93 -10.79 1.60
N LEU A 123 -2.06 -11.12 2.21
CA LEU A 123 -2.95 -12.17 1.72
C LEU A 123 -3.48 -11.86 0.32
N LEU A 124 -3.85 -10.61 0.06
CA LEU A 124 -4.28 -10.17 -1.27
C LEU A 124 -3.14 -10.27 -2.30
N PHE A 125 -1.90 -10.01 -1.92
CA PHE A 125 -0.74 -10.23 -2.79
C PHE A 125 -0.57 -11.72 -3.13
N GLU A 126 -0.72 -12.61 -2.16
CA GLU A 126 -0.65 -14.06 -2.37
C GLU A 126 -1.76 -14.55 -3.31
N GLN A 127 -3.01 -14.12 -3.08
CA GLN A 127 -4.15 -14.45 -3.95
C GLN A 127 -3.99 -13.89 -5.37
N ASN A 128 -3.55 -12.63 -5.51
CA ASN A 128 -3.33 -12.02 -6.82
C ASN A 128 -2.24 -12.74 -7.61
N ASN A 129 -1.22 -13.27 -6.93
CA ASN A 129 -0.16 -14.04 -7.56
C ASN A 129 -0.55 -15.50 -7.85
N GLU A 130 -1.66 -15.99 -7.30
CA GLU A 130 -2.12 -17.36 -7.49
C GLU A 130 -2.47 -17.67 -8.96
N ASN A 131 -3.03 -16.71 -9.70
CA ASN A 131 -3.33 -16.91 -11.12
C ASN A 131 -2.03 -17.05 -11.94
N THR A 132 -1.01 -16.26 -11.61
CA THR A 132 0.32 -16.37 -12.20
C THR A 132 0.93 -17.74 -11.89
N ALA A 133 0.81 -18.20 -10.63
CA ALA A 133 1.25 -19.53 -10.22
C ALA A 133 0.48 -20.66 -10.95
N ARG A 134 -0.84 -20.52 -11.14
CA ARG A 134 -1.65 -21.47 -11.92
C ARG A 134 -1.26 -21.51 -13.39
N SER A 135 -0.88 -20.37 -13.98
CA SER A 135 -0.43 -20.30 -15.38
C SER A 135 1.00 -20.80 -15.59
N SER A 136 1.86 -20.71 -14.56
CA SER A 136 3.23 -21.23 -14.63
C SER A 136 3.32 -22.75 -14.39
N VAL A 137 2.32 -23.32 -13.69
CA VAL A 137 2.17 -24.77 -13.56
C VAL A 137 1.74 -25.35 -14.91
N LYS A 138 2.51 -26.31 -15.42
CA LYS A 138 2.22 -27.00 -16.68
C LYS A 138 0.82 -27.63 -16.62
N SER A 139 -0.07 -27.22 -17.52
CA SER A 139 -1.41 -27.80 -17.62
C SER A 139 -1.33 -29.29 -17.95
N THR A 140 -1.86 -30.15 -17.10
CA THR A 140 -2.07 -31.56 -17.42
C THR A 140 -3.29 -31.68 -18.32
N VAL A 141 -3.08 -32.03 -19.59
CA VAL A 141 -4.17 -32.29 -20.53
C VAL A 141 -4.83 -33.62 -20.12
N VAL A 142 -6.02 -33.54 -19.50
CA VAL A 142 -6.80 -34.71 -19.02
C VAL A 142 -7.42 -35.53 -20.17
N GLY A 143 -7.25 -35.09 -21.41
CA GLY A 143 -7.74 -35.72 -22.63
C GLY A 143 -8.75 -34.85 -23.37
N THR A 144 -9.24 -35.34 -24.51
CA THR A 144 -10.27 -34.66 -25.30
C THR A 144 -11.66 -35.02 -24.78
N ALA A 145 -12.45 -34.00 -24.44
CA ALA A 145 -13.83 -34.20 -24.02
C ALA A 145 -14.66 -34.67 -25.22
N LYS A 146 -15.24 -35.88 -25.13
CA LYS A 146 -16.20 -36.38 -26.11
C LYS A 146 -17.61 -36.03 -25.63
N VAL A 147 -18.33 -35.22 -26.40
CA VAL A 147 -19.76 -34.97 -26.16
C VAL A 147 -20.50 -36.28 -26.44
N MET A 148 -21.03 -36.91 -25.39
CA MET A 148 -21.85 -38.11 -25.51
C MET A 148 -23.32 -37.71 -25.65
N SER A 149 -23.98 -38.18 -26.70
CA SER A 149 -25.43 -38.07 -26.82
C SER A 149 -26.12 -39.05 -25.87
N TYR A 150 -27.40 -38.84 -25.59
CA TYR A 150 -28.21 -39.77 -24.81
C TYR A 150 -28.12 -41.21 -25.34
N ASP A 151 -28.13 -41.38 -26.66
CA ASP A 151 -28.03 -42.67 -27.31
C ASP A 151 -26.67 -43.35 -27.07
N ASP A 152 -25.58 -42.59 -26.97
CA ASP A 152 -24.26 -43.13 -26.66
C ASP A 152 -24.17 -43.64 -25.23
N MET A 153 -24.83 -42.96 -24.29
CA MET A 153 -24.90 -43.37 -22.88
C MET A 153 -25.70 -44.67 -22.73
N VAL A 154 -26.84 -44.79 -23.42
CA VAL A 154 -27.68 -46.00 -23.40
C VAL A 154 -26.94 -47.19 -24.03
N LYS A 155 -26.28 -46.99 -25.19
CA LYS A 155 -25.46 -48.03 -25.82
C LYS A 155 -24.29 -48.48 -24.95
N ALA A 156 -23.65 -47.55 -24.25
CA ALA A 156 -22.57 -47.87 -23.32
C ALA A 156 -23.06 -48.66 -22.09
N GLN A 157 -24.29 -48.40 -21.62
CA GLN A 157 -24.91 -49.17 -20.55
C GLN A 157 -25.19 -50.60 -21.00
N GLN A 158 -25.87 -50.78 -22.14
CA GLN A 158 -26.16 -52.11 -22.70
C GLN A 158 -24.89 -52.96 -22.93
N LYS A 159 -23.78 -52.33 -23.36
CA LYS A 159 -22.49 -53.00 -23.51
C LYS A 159 -21.88 -53.44 -22.17
N ARG A 160 -22.09 -52.67 -21.09
CA ARG A 160 -21.63 -53.06 -19.75
C ARG A 160 -22.46 -54.23 -19.22
N ASP A 161 -23.78 -54.14 -19.31
CA ASP A 161 -24.68 -55.20 -18.85
C ASP A 161 -24.43 -56.52 -19.59
N ALA A 162 -24.16 -56.47 -20.90
CA ALA A 162 -23.79 -57.65 -21.69
C ALA A 162 -22.42 -58.22 -21.29
N LYS A 163 -21.44 -57.36 -20.94
CA LYS A 163 -20.13 -57.78 -20.47
C LYS A 163 -20.23 -58.43 -19.08
N GLU A 164 -21.01 -57.83 -18.18
CA GLU A 164 -21.28 -58.34 -16.84
C GLU A 164 -22.00 -59.71 -16.89
N ALA A 165 -22.98 -59.87 -17.78
CA ALA A 165 -23.65 -61.14 -18.03
C ALA A 165 -22.72 -62.23 -18.60
N SER A 166 -21.69 -61.84 -19.37
CA SER A 166 -20.68 -62.77 -19.89
C SER A 166 -19.62 -63.16 -18.86
N THR A 167 -19.37 -62.32 -17.85
CA THR A 167 -18.44 -62.59 -16.75
C THR A 167 -19.09 -63.33 -15.57
N SER A 168 -20.42 -63.41 -15.53
CA SER A 168 -21.19 -64.10 -14.49
C SER A 168 -21.70 -65.50 -14.91
N LYS A 169 -21.19 -66.06 -16.01
CA LYS A 169 -21.34 -67.46 -16.42
C LYS A 169 -19.98 -68.14 -16.38
#